data_AF-A0A8J4FS90-F1
#
_entry.id   AF-A0A8J4FS90-F1
#
_cell.length_a   1.000
_cell.length_b   1.000
_cell.length_c   1.000
_cell.angle_alpha   90.00
_cell.angle_beta   90.00
_cell.angle_gamma   90.00
#
_symmetry.space_group_name_H-M   'P 1'
#
loop_
_entity.id
_entity.type
_entity.pdbx_description
1 polymer ?
#
loop_
_entity_poly.entity_id
_entity_poly.type
_entity_poly.pdbx_seq_one_letter_code
_entity_poly.pdbx_strand_id
1 'polypeptide(L)'
;MDRPNQPQDADDDERRQEEEERAALARIILAFRDYQNSAEWEVARWQLNYEQLSPNHKRLLPRQSAKFAEARRAIHTNMFFIKALLQAFDPDCADGPLPPHLAVPRTAAGGGSGCDMEQQQQQEVEQYPVNANDVDKVRYVLKNLARDWAAEGAAERMLSYGRILDELKTTFKDWSNTHRPPRVLIPGAGLARLCVEVAALGYEAQGNEFSYFMLLASSFILNHTSERHQFTVHPWMHTNCNHLTDADQLRAVPVPDVLPGELVAGPGLLSMRCTLRPTCAAFSTVW
;
A
#
# COMPACT_ATOMS: atom_id res chain seq x y z
N MET A 1 10.14 -41.01 19.87
CA MET A 1 10.73 -40.17 20.93
C MET A 1 10.72 -38.75 20.41
N ASP A 2 9.57 -38.09 20.49
CA ASP A 2 9.51 -36.64 20.28
C ASP A 2 10.08 -35.98 21.53
N ARG A 3 11.15 -35.20 21.37
CA ARG A 3 11.61 -34.34 22.46
C ARG A 3 10.62 -33.19 22.59
N PRO A 4 10.15 -32.86 23.80
CA PRO A 4 9.37 -31.64 23.99
C PRO A 4 10.25 -30.43 23.67
N ASN A 5 9.73 -29.50 22.87
CA ASN A 5 10.37 -28.22 22.52
C ASN A 5 10.73 -27.49 23.82
N GLN A 6 12.00 -27.10 24.00
CA GLN A 6 12.42 -26.37 25.21
C GLN A 6 12.01 -24.89 25.09
N PRO A 7 11.67 -24.21 26.20
CA PRO A 7 11.25 -22.81 26.17
C PRO A 7 12.33 -21.83 25.65
N GLN A 8 13.61 -22.20 25.70
CA GLN A 8 14.71 -21.40 25.12
C GLN A 8 14.69 -21.40 23.59
N ASP A 9 14.31 -22.52 22.96
CA ASP A 9 14.21 -22.62 21.51
C ASP A 9 13.08 -21.73 20.95
N ALA A 10 11.99 -21.56 21.72
CA ALA A 10 10.86 -20.71 21.35
C ALA A 10 11.21 -19.21 21.39
N ASP A 11 11.94 -18.77 22.42
CA ASP A 11 12.39 -17.37 22.53
C ASP A 11 13.41 -17.01 21.43
N ASP A 12 14.27 -17.97 21.04
CA ASP A 12 15.22 -17.80 19.93
C ASP A 12 14.52 -17.71 18.57
N ASP A 13 13.53 -18.57 18.33
CA ASP A 13 12.70 -18.54 17.11
C ASP A 13 11.91 -17.24 17.00
N GLU A 14 11.33 -16.75 18.10
CA GLU A 14 10.62 -15.47 18.13
C GLU A 14 11.52 -14.29 17.77
N ARG A 15 12.74 -14.22 18.36
CA ARG A 15 13.71 -13.16 18.06
C ARG A 15 14.13 -13.18 16.59
N ARG A 16 14.43 -14.36 16.04
CA ARG A 16 14.80 -14.51 14.64
C ARG A 16 13.67 -14.04 13.71
N GLN A 17 12.43 -14.37 14.04
CA GLN A 17 11.28 -13.93 13.26
C GLN A 17 11.10 -12.40 13.29
N GLU A 18 11.39 -11.74 14.41
CA GLU A 18 11.38 -10.27 14.51
C GLU A 18 12.44 -9.61 13.64
N GLU A 19 13.63 -10.20 13.61
CA GLU A 19 14.71 -9.71 12.75
C GLU A 19 14.37 -9.87 11.26
N GLU A 20 13.78 -11.01 10.88
CA GLU A 20 13.31 -11.26 9.51
C GLU A 20 12.17 -10.30 9.12
N GLU A 21 11.23 -10.03 10.03
CA GLU A 21 10.15 -9.05 9.84
C GLU A 21 10.68 -7.63 9.66
N ARG A 22 11.61 -7.21 10.53
CA ARG A 22 12.24 -5.89 10.46
C ARG A 22 13.03 -5.70 9.16
N ALA A 23 13.79 -6.73 8.76
CA ALA A 23 14.52 -6.73 7.49
C ALA A 23 13.57 -6.69 6.28
N ALA A 24 12.45 -7.42 6.32
CA ALA A 24 11.44 -7.37 5.29
C ALA A 24 10.83 -5.96 5.17
N LEU A 25 10.47 -5.34 6.30
CA LEU A 25 9.90 -4.00 6.32
C LEU A 25 10.88 -2.94 5.82
N ALA A 26 12.15 -3.01 6.22
CA ALA A 26 13.20 -2.09 5.74
C ALA A 26 13.31 -2.13 4.21
N ARG A 27 13.36 -3.33 3.61
CA ARG A 27 13.38 -3.49 2.14
C ARG A 27 12.16 -2.87 1.47
N ILE A 28 11.00 -2.99 2.08
CA ILE A 28 9.73 -2.48 1.53
C ILE A 28 9.70 -0.96 1.56
N ILE A 29 10.14 -0.36 2.67
CA ILE A 29 10.25 1.10 2.80
C ILE A 29 11.27 1.65 1.79
N LEU A 30 12.41 0.98 1.61
CA LEU A 30 13.38 1.34 0.58
C LEU A 30 12.79 1.23 -0.83
N ALA A 31 11.98 0.20 -1.12
CA ALA A 31 11.29 0.08 -2.40
C ALA A 31 10.28 1.22 -2.64
N PHE A 32 9.53 1.64 -1.62
CA PHE A 32 8.66 2.82 -1.72
C PHE A 32 9.46 4.11 -1.96
N ARG A 33 10.61 4.29 -1.27
CA ARG A 33 11.48 5.45 -1.45
C ARG A 33 12.09 5.50 -2.86
N ASP A 34 12.44 4.34 -3.43
CA ASP A 34 13.06 4.25 -4.76
C ASP A 34 12.06 4.33 -5.92
N TYR A 35 10.76 4.30 -5.65
CA TYR A 35 9.71 4.34 -6.68
C TYR A 35 9.94 5.44 -7.73
N GLN A 36 10.25 6.66 -7.29
CA GLN A 36 10.44 7.80 -8.19
C GLN A 36 11.64 7.57 -9.12
N ASN A 37 12.78 7.14 -8.60
CA ASN A 37 13.98 6.87 -9.40
C ASN A 37 13.70 5.78 -10.45
N SER A 38 13.07 4.68 -10.04
CA SER A 38 12.72 3.58 -10.94
C SER A 38 11.76 4.01 -12.05
N ALA A 39 10.73 4.81 -11.70
CA ALA A 39 9.76 5.29 -12.67
C ALA A 39 10.36 6.34 -13.62
N GLU A 40 11.25 7.21 -13.13
CA GLU A 40 11.97 8.17 -13.95
C GLU A 40 12.91 7.49 -14.94
N TRP A 41 13.61 6.45 -14.50
CA TRP A 41 14.46 5.63 -15.37
C TRP A 41 13.67 5.03 -16.53
N GLU A 42 12.46 4.53 -16.27
CA GLU A 42 11.56 4.02 -17.31
C GLU A 42 11.19 5.10 -18.35
N VAL A 43 10.80 6.30 -17.91
CA VAL A 43 10.47 7.40 -18.83
C VAL A 43 11.70 7.88 -19.60
N ALA A 44 12.87 7.93 -18.95
CA ALA A 44 14.14 8.26 -19.60
C ALA A 44 14.48 7.23 -20.69
N ARG A 45 14.25 5.94 -20.44
CA ARG A 45 14.39 4.88 -21.44
C ARG A 45 13.46 5.08 -22.63
N TRP A 46 12.20 5.47 -22.40
CA TRP A 46 11.27 5.77 -23.50
C TRP A 46 11.77 6.94 -24.35
N GLN A 47 12.28 7.98 -23.70
CA GLN A 47 12.82 9.16 -24.36
C GLN A 47 14.06 8.81 -25.19
N LEU A 48 14.99 8.04 -24.63
CA LEU A 48 16.18 7.59 -25.34
C LEU A 48 15.84 6.77 -26.60
N ASN A 49 14.84 5.89 -26.51
CA ASN A 49 14.39 5.10 -27.65
C ASN A 49 13.73 5.98 -28.73
N TYR A 50 12.96 6.99 -28.32
CA TYR A 50 12.38 7.96 -29.24
C TYR A 50 13.45 8.83 -29.93
N GLU A 51 14.49 9.22 -29.21
CA GLU A 51 15.61 10.01 -29.74
C GLU A 51 16.38 9.29 -30.85
N GLN A 52 16.44 7.96 -30.82
CA GLN A 52 17.05 7.13 -31.85
C GLN A 52 16.24 7.06 -33.16
N LEU A 53 14.99 7.51 -33.17
CA LEU A 53 14.15 7.49 -34.38
C LEU A 53 14.60 8.53 -35.42
N SER A 54 14.40 8.19 -36.70
CA SER A 54 14.64 9.12 -37.81
C SER A 54 13.72 10.36 -37.73
N PRO A 55 14.13 11.50 -38.31
CA PRO A 55 13.29 12.71 -38.32
C PRO A 55 11.90 12.49 -38.93
N ASN A 56 11.78 11.60 -39.93
CA ASN A 56 10.50 11.26 -40.56
C ASN A 56 9.56 10.53 -39.60
N HIS A 57 10.07 9.57 -38.81
CA HIS A 57 9.26 8.88 -37.81
C HIS A 57 8.86 9.80 -36.65
N LYS A 58 9.76 10.70 -36.21
CA LYS A 58 9.46 11.70 -35.18
C LYS A 58 8.31 12.63 -35.58
N ARG A 59 8.22 13.01 -36.87
CA ARG A 59 7.10 13.81 -37.40
C ARG A 59 5.75 13.10 -37.30
N LEU A 60 5.71 11.77 -37.30
CA LEU A 60 4.48 10.97 -37.13
C LEU A 60 4.02 10.93 -35.67
N LEU A 61 4.89 11.27 -34.71
CA LEU A 61 4.63 11.22 -33.27
C LEU A 61 4.80 12.60 -32.62
N PRO A 62 4.07 13.65 -33.08
CA PRO A 62 4.31 15.02 -32.66
C PRO A 62 4.02 15.29 -31.18
N ARG A 63 3.24 14.42 -30.52
CA ARG A 63 2.84 14.57 -29.11
C ARG A 63 3.78 13.86 -28.12
N GLN A 64 4.81 13.17 -28.60
CA GLN A 64 5.63 12.31 -27.75
C GLN A 64 6.39 13.08 -26.65
N SER A 65 6.87 14.30 -26.96
CA SER A 65 7.54 15.15 -25.96
C SER A 65 6.60 15.58 -24.84
N ALA A 66 5.34 15.92 -25.17
CA ALA A 66 4.32 16.25 -24.19
C ALA A 66 3.99 15.04 -23.30
N LYS A 67 3.87 13.84 -23.89
CA LYS A 67 3.67 12.59 -23.15
C LYS A 67 4.76 12.35 -22.11
N PHE A 68 6.04 12.56 -22.45
CA PHE A 68 7.14 12.40 -21.49
C PHE A 68 7.05 13.39 -20.33
N ALA A 69 6.64 14.64 -20.60
CA ALA A 69 6.46 15.64 -19.56
C ALA A 69 5.27 15.31 -18.65
N GLU A 70 4.16 14.81 -19.21
CA GLU A 70 3.00 14.34 -18.46
C GLU A 70 3.33 13.12 -17.60
N ALA A 71 4.06 12.15 -18.13
CA ALA A 71 4.50 10.98 -17.37
C ALA A 71 5.33 11.37 -16.15
N ARG A 72 6.28 12.30 -16.29
CA ARG A 72 7.07 12.81 -15.16
C ARG A 72 6.20 13.52 -14.12
N ARG A 73 5.23 14.35 -14.54
CA ARG A 73 4.28 14.96 -13.59
C ARG A 73 3.50 13.89 -12.82
N ALA A 74 3.01 12.88 -13.51
CA ALA A 74 2.28 11.79 -12.90
C ALA A 74 3.17 10.96 -11.93
N ILE A 75 4.48 10.83 -12.19
CA ILE A 75 5.43 10.19 -11.27
C ILE A 75 5.52 11.00 -9.98
N HIS A 76 5.63 12.32 -10.09
CA HIS A 76 5.70 13.21 -8.93
C HIS A 76 4.41 13.14 -8.10
N THR A 77 3.24 13.08 -8.76
CA THR A 77 1.95 12.90 -8.10
C THR A 77 1.87 11.56 -7.35
N ASN A 78 2.32 10.46 -7.96
CA ASN A 78 2.40 9.17 -7.26
C ASN A 78 3.37 9.21 -6.08
N MET A 79 4.53 9.85 -6.25
CA MET A 79 5.50 9.98 -5.18
C MET A 79 4.99 10.86 -4.03
N PHE A 80 4.16 11.87 -4.31
CA PHE A 80 3.51 12.67 -3.27
C PHE A 80 2.63 11.80 -2.36
N PHE A 81 1.80 10.93 -2.95
CA PHE A 81 1.03 9.94 -2.20
C PHE A 81 1.94 9.01 -1.38
N ILE A 82 3.00 8.45 -2.00
CA ILE A 82 3.92 7.52 -1.32
C ILE A 82 4.65 8.21 -0.16
N LYS A 83 5.05 9.49 -0.32
CA LYS A 83 5.67 10.27 0.76
C LYS A 83 4.71 10.46 1.93
N ALA A 84 3.45 10.82 1.66
CA ALA A 84 2.43 10.95 2.70
C ALA A 84 2.18 9.62 3.42
N LEU A 85 2.12 8.51 2.67
CA LEU A 85 2.02 7.16 3.23
C LEU A 85 3.19 6.86 4.16
N LEU A 86 4.43 7.09 3.73
CA LEU A 86 5.61 6.82 4.55
C LEU A 86 5.70 7.75 5.78
N GLN A 87 5.29 9.01 5.64
CA GLN A 87 5.28 10.00 6.74
C GLN A 87 4.30 9.63 7.85
N ALA A 88 3.15 9.05 7.52
CA ALA A 88 2.19 8.55 8.52
C ALA A 88 2.79 7.45 9.43
N PHE A 89 3.89 6.85 9.01
CA PHE A 89 4.61 5.82 9.74
C PHE A 89 5.99 6.29 10.21
N ASP A 90 6.30 7.59 10.14
CA ASP A 90 7.55 8.11 10.71
C ASP A 90 7.42 8.16 12.24
N PRO A 91 8.39 7.63 13.01
CA PRO A 91 8.37 7.71 14.47
C PRO A 91 8.34 9.13 15.06
N ASP A 92 8.67 10.16 14.27
CA ASP A 92 8.53 11.58 14.65
C ASP A 92 7.16 12.19 14.35
N CYS A 93 6.26 11.44 13.72
CA CYS A 93 4.95 11.95 13.36
C CYS A 93 4.07 12.16 14.60
N ALA A 94 3.18 13.17 14.55
CA ALA A 94 2.34 13.58 15.66
C ALA A 94 1.39 12.48 16.18
N ASP A 95 1.10 11.46 15.35
CA ASP A 95 0.20 10.35 15.65
C ASP A 95 0.87 9.22 16.46
N GLY A 96 2.13 9.39 16.86
CA GLY A 96 2.88 8.50 17.73
C GLY A 96 3.79 7.52 16.98
N PRO A 97 4.78 6.92 17.66
CA PRO A 97 5.74 6.05 17.01
C PRO A 97 5.07 4.79 16.49
N LEU A 98 5.53 4.31 15.33
CA LEU A 98 5.26 2.95 14.87
C LEU A 98 5.47 1.95 16.04
N PRO A 99 4.65 0.88 16.14
CA PRO A 99 4.98 -0.23 17.00
C PRO A 99 6.45 -0.62 16.83
N PRO A 100 7.21 -0.94 17.89
CA PRO A 100 8.67 -1.11 17.82
C PRO A 100 9.15 -2.13 16.77
N HIS A 101 8.30 -3.10 16.41
CA HIS A 101 8.55 -4.09 15.36
C HIS A 101 8.39 -3.54 13.93
N LEU A 102 7.66 -2.43 13.77
CA LEU A 102 7.50 -1.70 12.51
C LEU A 102 8.43 -0.48 12.42
N ALA A 103 8.95 0.02 13.54
CA ALA A 103 9.89 1.13 13.53
C ALA A 103 11.15 0.75 12.75
N VAL A 104 11.44 1.51 11.69
CA VAL A 104 12.77 1.45 11.06
C VAL A 104 13.77 1.97 12.10
N PRO A 105 14.87 1.25 12.37
CA PRO A 105 15.91 1.74 13.27
C PRO A 105 16.35 3.12 12.80
N ARG A 106 16.15 4.14 13.65
CA ARG A 106 16.77 5.44 13.43
C ARG A 106 18.24 5.27 13.70
N THR A 107 19.10 5.52 12.72
CA THR A 107 20.45 5.99 13.04
C THR A 107 20.27 7.26 13.86
N ALA A 108 20.94 7.31 15.01
CA ALA A 108 20.75 8.34 16.04
C ALA A 108 20.64 9.74 15.40
N ALA A 109 19.50 10.39 15.59
CA ALA A 109 19.33 11.80 15.23
C ALA A 109 20.36 12.62 16.01
N GLY A 110 21.41 13.06 15.31
CA GLY A 110 22.51 13.81 15.89
C GLY A 110 23.16 14.71 14.85
N GLY A 111 22.49 15.81 14.49
CA GLY A 111 23.12 17.07 14.04
C GLY A 111 24.21 17.02 12.96
N GLY A 112 24.13 16.10 11.99
CA GLY A 112 25.13 15.94 10.94
C GLY A 112 24.87 16.79 9.70
N SER A 113 25.95 17.31 9.11
CA SER A 113 25.96 18.05 7.85
C SER A 113 25.37 17.21 6.70
N GLY A 114 24.91 17.85 5.61
CA GLY A 114 24.25 17.18 4.48
C GLY A 114 25.03 16.01 3.84
N CYS A 115 26.34 15.90 4.08
CA CYS A 115 27.16 14.77 3.66
C CYS A 115 26.88 13.45 4.42
N ASP A 116 26.36 13.52 5.65
CA ASP A 116 26.12 12.34 6.50
C ASP A 116 24.85 11.59 6.08
N MET A 117 23.86 12.30 5.53
CA MET A 117 22.59 11.70 5.10
C MET A 117 22.75 10.85 3.83
N GLU A 118 23.55 11.30 2.87
CA GLU A 118 23.84 10.55 1.62
C GLU A 118 24.67 9.29 1.89
N GLN A 119 25.63 9.35 2.83
CA GLN A 119 26.45 8.19 3.23
C GLN A 119 25.65 7.15 4.03
N GLN A 120 24.74 7.58 4.90
CA GLN A 120 23.85 6.68 5.64
C GLN A 120 22.84 5.98 4.73
N GLN A 121 22.29 6.70 3.75
CA GLN A 121 21.39 6.13 2.76
C GLN A 121 22.11 5.12 1.84
N GLN A 122 23.39 5.36 1.51
CA GLN A 122 24.23 4.39 0.80
C GLN A 122 24.53 3.14 1.63
N GLN A 123 24.81 3.26 2.94
CA GLN A 123 25.00 2.11 3.82
C GLN A 123 23.73 1.25 3.98
N GLU A 124 22.54 1.87 4.10
CA GLU A 124 21.27 1.14 4.16
C GLU A 124 20.97 0.39 2.85
N VAL A 125 21.24 1.01 1.70
CA VAL A 125 21.06 0.39 0.38
C VAL A 125 22.06 -0.75 0.16
N GLU A 126 23.28 -0.64 0.68
CA GLU A 126 24.27 -1.73 0.67
C GLU A 126 23.84 -2.91 1.56
N GLN A 127 23.24 -2.62 2.72
CA GLN A 127 22.74 -3.66 3.63
C GLN A 127 21.46 -4.33 3.10
N TYR A 128 20.60 -3.58 2.41
CA TYR A 128 19.31 -4.05 1.88
C TYR A 128 19.10 -3.56 0.44
N PRO A 129 19.70 -4.22 -0.57
CA PRO A 129 19.55 -3.79 -1.96
C PRO A 129 18.09 -3.87 -2.39
N VAL A 130 17.60 -2.79 -3.01
CA VAL A 130 16.24 -2.72 -3.54
C VAL A 130 16.14 -3.68 -4.74
N ASN A 131 15.30 -4.70 -4.60
CA ASN A 131 15.02 -5.63 -5.69
C ASN A 131 14.01 -5.02 -6.66
N ALA A 132 14.23 -5.14 -7.97
CA ALA A 132 13.27 -4.72 -8.99
C ALA A 132 11.86 -5.30 -8.76
N ASN A 133 11.78 -6.55 -8.28
CA ASN A 133 10.51 -7.20 -7.92
C ASN A 133 9.77 -6.47 -6.79
N ASP A 134 10.49 -5.84 -5.86
CA ASP A 134 9.87 -5.10 -4.76
C ASP A 134 9.34 -3.73 -5.23
N VAL A 135 10.01 -3.09 -6.19
CA VAL A 135 9.49 -1.87 -6.83
C VAL A 135 8.21 -2.17 -7.65
N ASP A 136 8.16 -3.32 -8.32
CA ASP A 136 6.93 -3.74 -9.02
C ASP A 136 5.74 -3.95 -8.07
N LYS A 137 5.99 -4.36 -6.82
CA LYS A 137 4.93 -4.42 -5.80
C LYS A 137 4.41 -3.05 -5.41
N VAL A 138 5.25 -2.01 -5.39
CA VAL A 138 4.78 -0.62 -5.18
C VAL A 138 3.82 -0.21 -6.30
N ARG A 139 4.14 -0.54 -7.55
CA ARG A 139 3.24 -0.30 -8.70
C ARG A 139 1.93 -1.06 -8.55
N TYR A 140 1.96 -2.26 -7.98
CA TYR A 140 0.77 -3.05 -7.68
C TYR A 140 -0.10 -2.37 -6.60
N VAL A 141 0.48 -1.78 -5.56
CA VAL A 141 -0.27 -1.00 -4.56
C VAL A 141 -1.07 0.13 -5.21
N LEU A 142 -0.45 0.89 -6.13
CA LEU A 142 -1.14 1.97 -6.86
C LEU A 142 -2.36 1.46 -7.65
N LYS A 143 -2.23 0.30 -8.30
CA LYS A 143 -3.37 -0.34 -9.00
C LYS A 143 -4.46 -0.80 -8.04
N ASN A 144 -4.09 -1.35 -6.90
CA ASN A 144 -5.06 -1.78 -5.88
C ASN A 144 -5.80 -0.58 -5.28
N LEU A 145 -5.16 0.59 -5.14
CA LEU A 145 -5.85 1.81 -4.71
C LEU A 145 -6.97 2.20 -5.67
N ALA A 146 -6.74 2.10 -6.99
CA ALA A 146 -7.79 2.37 -7.97
C ALA A 146 -8.96 1.37 -7.88
N ARG A 147 -8.67 0.10 -7.66
CA ARG A 147 -9.69 -0.95 -7.47
C ARG A 147 -10.50 -0.73 -6.18
N ASP A 148 -9.82 -0.56 -5.06
CA ASP A 148 -10.43 -0.61 -3.73
C ASP A 148 -10.95 0.74 -3.25
N TRP A 149 -10.34 1.84 -3.69
CA TRP A 149 -10.56 3.16 -3.09
C TRP A 149 -10.82 4.28 -4.11
N ALA A 150 -10.99 3.96 -5.39
CA ALA A 150 -11.44 4.95 -6.38
C ALA A 150 -12.85 4.66 -6.87
N ALA A 151 -13.54 5.71 -7.33
CA ALA A 151 -14.89 5.59 -7.89
C ALA A 151 -14.92 4.71 -9.14
N GLU A 152 -13.85 4.72 -9.95
CA GLU A 152 -13.73 3.86 -11.14
C GLU A 152 -13.72 2.35 -10.81
N GLY A 153 -13.22 1.98 -9.63
CA GLY A 153 -13.22 0.60 -9.16
C GLY A 153 -14.60 0.10 -8.72
N ALA A 154 -15.61 0.98 -8.58
CA ALA A 154 -16.90 0.63 -8.02
C ALA A 154 -17.62 -0.50 -8.78
N ALA A 155 -17.55 -0.50 -10.12
CA ALA A 155 -18.17 -1.55 -10.92
C ALA A 155 -17.50 -2.92 -10.68
N GLU A 156 -16.17 -2.96 -10.59
CA GLU A 156 -15.42 -4.17 -10.30
C GLU A 156 -15.68 -4.69 -8.87
N ARG A 157 -15.77 -3.77 -7.90
CA ARG A 157 -16.17 -4.09 -6.53
C ARG A 157 -17.58 -4.64 -6.46
N MET A 158 -18.54 -4.05 -7.18
CA MET A 158 -19.91 -4.55 -7.22
C MET A 158 -19.98 -6.00 -7.73
N LEU A 159 -19.25 -6.32 -8.81
CA LEU A 159 -19.23 -7.66 -9.38
C LEU A 159 -18.52 -8.70 -8.49
N SER A 160 -17.57 -8.27 -7.66
CA SER A 160 -16.81 -9.13 -6.76
C SER A 160 -17.34 -9.10 -5.33
N TYR A 161 -17.17 -7.99 -4.62
CA TYR A 161 -17.60 -7.79 -3.24
C TYR A 161 -19.12 -7.83 -3.08
N GLY A 162 -19.88 -7.27 -4.03
CA GLY A 162 -21.35 -7.22 -3.93
C GLY A 162 -21.98 -8.61 -3.70
N ARG A 163 -21.50 -9.62 -4.45
CA ARG A 163 -21.98 -11.02 -4.29
C ARG A 163 -21.68 -11.59 -2.91
N ILE A 164 -20.50 -11.28 -2.35
CA ILE A 164 -20.09 -11.73 -1.02
C ILE A 164 -20.97 -11.06 0.04
N LEU A 165 -21.18 -9.74 -0.08
CA LEU A 165 -21.99 -8.97 0.85
C LEU A 165 -23.46 -9.41 0.85
N ASP A 166 -24.02 -9.73 -0.32
CA ASP A 166 -25.40 -10.21 -0.44
C ASP A 166 -25.58 -11.61 0.14
N GLU A 167 -24.57 -12.49 -0.01
CA GLU A 167 -24.57 -13.80 0.63
C GLU A 167 -24.48 -13.68 2.16
N LEU A 168 -23.65 -12.76 2.68
CA LEU A 168 -23.58 -12.48 4.12
C LEU A 168 -24.94 -12.00 4.67
N LYS A 169 -25.60 -11.05 3.99
CA LYS A 169 -26.93 -10.58 4.37
C LYS A 169 -27.95 -11.72 4.39
N THR A 170 -27.92 -12.60 3.40
CA THR A 170 -28.85 -13.72 3.29
C THR A 170 -28.61 -14.78 4.36
N THR A 171 -27.33 -15.12 4.61
CA THR A 171 -26.92 -16.12 5.60
C THR A 171 -27.23 -15.67 7.02
N PHE A 172 -27.00 -14.40 7.33
CA PHE A 172 -27.17 -13.85 8.68
C PHE A 172 -28.48 -13.06 8.87
N LYS A 173 -29.45 -13.20 7.96
CA LYS A 173 -30.74 -12.47 8.03
C LYS A 173 -31.51 -12.74 9.33
N ASP A 174 -31.44 -13.97 9.84
CA ASP A 174 -32.14 -14.45 11.04
C ASP A 174 -31.21 -14.48 12.26
N TRP A 175 -30.09 -13.74 12.23
CA TRP A 175 -29.12 -13.74 13.31
C TRP A 175 -29.76 -13.20 14.60
N SER A 176 -29.91 -14.09 15.59
CA SER A 176 -30.71 -13.82 16.78
C SER A 176 -29.95 -13.11 17.91
N ASN A 177 -28.62 -13.03 17.83
CA ASN A 177 -27.81 -12.45 18.91
C ASN A 177 -27.57 -10.96 18.68
N THR A 178 -28.44 -10.13 19.26
CA THR A 178 -28.34 -8.66 19.21
C THR A 178 -27.14 -8.09 19.95
N HIS A 179 -26.53 -8.86 20.87
CA HIS A 179 -25.39 -8.40 21.66
C HIS A 179 -24.04 -8.72 21.03
N ARG A 180 -24.00 -9.62 20.04
CA ARG A 180 -22.76 -9.99 19.35
C ARG A 180 -22.99 -10.11 17.85
N PRO A 181 -22.45 -9.18 17.05
CA PRO A 181 -22.56 -9.29 15.60
C PRO A 181 -21.81 -10.53 15.08
N PRO A 182 -22.20 -11.09 13.93
CA PRO A 182 -21.44 -12.12 13.25
C PRO A 182 -20.00 -11.67 12.98
N ARG A 183 -19.05 -12.59 13.15
CA ARG A 183 -17.62 -12.36 12.92
C ARG A 183 -17.22 -12.91 11.57
N VAL A 184 -16.60 -12.10 10.73
CA VAL A 184 -16.25 -12.44 9.35
C VAL A 184 -14.74 -12.29 9.16
N LEU A 185 -14.05 -13.39 8.85
CA LEU A 185 -12.63 -13.39 8.54
C LEU A 185 -12.44 -13.25 7.02
N ILE A 186 -11.59 -12.32 6.61
CA ILE A 186 -11.29 -12.00 5.21
C ILE A 186 -9.79 -12.23 4.97
N PRO A 187 -9.38 -13.43 4.54
CA PRO A 187 -7.99 -13.71 4.20
C PRO A 187 -7.62 -13.02 2.88
N GLY A 188 -6.38 -12.52 2.79
CA GLY A 188 -5.92 -11.74 1.64
C GLY A 188 -6.72 -10.44 1.47
N ALA A 189 -6.89 -9.69 2.57
CA ALA A 189 -7.74 -8.50 2.62
C ALA A 189 -7.25 -7.34 1.75
N GLY A 190 -6.01 -7.37 1.23
CA GLY A 190 -5.48 -6.32 0.36
C GLY A 190 -5.50 -4.95 1.04
N LEU A 191 -6.16 -3.97 0.41
CA LEU A 191 -6.33 -2.62 0.99
C LEU A 191 -7.55 -2.48 1.90
N ALA A 192 -8.12 -3.60 2.35
CA ALA A 192 -9.17 -3.71 3.35
C ALA A 192 -10.52 -3.09 2.98
N ARG A 193 -10.77 -2.74 1.71
CA ARG A 193 -12.08 -2.19 1.28
C ARG A 193 -13.23 -3.14 1.59
N LEU A 194 -13.07 -4.43 1.30
CA LEU A 194 -14.11 -5.43 1.64
C LEU A 194 -14.35 -5.52 3.15
N CYS A 195 -13.29 -5.37 3.97
CA CYS A 195 -13.44 -5.37 5.43
C CYS A 195 -14.32 -4.20 5.88
N VAL A 196 -14.12 -3.01 5.30
CA VAL A 196 -14.93 -1.82 5.59
C VAL A 196 -16.38 -2.02 5.18
N GLU A 197 -16.64 -2.57 4.00
CA GLU A 197 -18.01 -2.83 3.53
C GLU A 197 -18.73 -3.88 4.40
N VAL A 198 -18.01 -4.91 4.88
CA VAL A 198 -18.54 -5.90 5.82
C VAL A 198 -18.84 -5.27 7.19
N ALA A 199 -17.94 -4.43 7.69
CA ALA A 199 -18.15 -3.68 8.93
C ALA A 199 -19.32 -2.68 8.82
N ALA A 200 -19.51 -2.07 7.64
CA ALA A 200 -20.63 -1.17 7.35
C ALA A 200 -22.01 -1.88 7.39
N LEU A 201 -22.05 -3.20 7.17
CA LEU A 201 -23.26 -4.02 7.37
C LEU A 201 -23.52 -4.36 8.84
N GLY A 202 -22.66 -3.93 9.77
CA GLY A 202 -22.76 -4.20 11.20
C GLY A 202 -22.13 -5.52 11.64
N TYR A 203 -21.32 -6.16 10.78
CA TYR A 203 -20.55 -7.35 11.14
C TYR A 203 -19.20 -7.00 11.77
N GLU A 204 -18.63 -7.89 12.57
CA GLU A 204 -17.24 -7.76 13.04
C GLU A 204 -16.30 -8.33 11.97
N ALA A 205 -15.68 -7.46 11.18
CA ALA A 205 -14.75 -7.81 10.13
C ALA A 205 -13.31 -7.94 10.66
N GLN A 206 -12.69 -9.08 10.39
CA GLN A 206 -11.27 -9.29 10.61
C GLN A 206 -10.59 -9.54 9.26
N GLY A 207 -9.82 -8.59 8.79
CA GLY A 207 -8.96 -8.77 7.63
C GLY A 207 -7.64 -9.45 8.02
N ASN A 208 -7.14 -10.30 7.14
CA ASN A 208 -5.82 -10.88 7.25
C ASN A 208 -5.02 -10.62 5.96
N GLU A 209 -3.81 -10.11 6.10
CA GLU A 209 -2.92 -9.84 4.98
C GLU A 209 -1.49 -10.25 5.34
N PHE A 210 -0.72 -10.65 4.33
CA PHE A 210 0.68 -11.06 4.47
C PHE A 210 1.65 -9.99 3.93
N SER A 211 1.24 -9.26 2.89
CA SER A 211 2.07 -8.27 2.25
C SER A 211 2.14 -6.97 3.07
N TYR A 212 3.31 -6.64 3.60
CA TYR A 212 3.55 -5.34 4.25
C TYR A 212 3.31 -4.15 3.31
N PHE A 213 3.47 -4.31 1.99
CA PHE A 213 3.07 -3.27 1.04
C PHE A 213 1.58 -2.93 1.16
N MET A 214 0.73 -3.95 1.31
CA MET A 214 -0.71 -3.78 1.47
C MET A 214 -1.05 -3.31 2.86
N LEU A 215 -0.42 -3.84 3.91
CA LEU A 215 -0.67 -3.44 5.30
C LEU A 215 -0.38 -1.96 5.54
N LEU A 216 0.75 -1.45 5.05
CA LEU A 216 1.10 -0.03 5.18
C LEU A 216 0.10 0.84 4.41
N ALA A 217 -0.18 0.50 3.15
CA ALA A 217 -1.13 1.25 2.34
C ALA A 217 -2.57 1.20 2.89
N SER A 218 -3.01 0.03 3.38
CA SER A 218 -4.33 -0.13 4.00
C SER A 218 -4.43 0.68 5.28
N SER A 219 -3.41 0.62 6.15
CA SER A 219 -3.40 1.38 7.39
C SER A 219 -3.37 2.90 7.13
N PHE A 220 -2.64 3.34 6.10
CA PHE A 220 -2.65 4.75 5.69
C PHE A 220 -4.04 5.19 5.23
N ILE A 221 -4.67 4.46 4.30
CA ILE A 221 -5.99 4.82 3.81
C ILE A 221 -7.04 4.76 4.92
N LEU A 222 -7.01 3.72 5.76
CA LEU A 222 -7.99 3.52 6.82
C LEU A 222 -7.90 4.56 7.94
N ASN A 223 -6.69 4.99 8.31
CA ASN A 223 -6.47 5.74 9.54
C ASN A 223 -5.98 7.19 9.32
N HIS A 224 -5.43 7.52 8.14
CA HIS A 224 -4.76 8.81 7.90
C HIS A 224 -5.35 9.59 6.72
N THR A 225 -6.50 9.16 6.19
CA THR A 225 -7.26 9.94 5.20
C THR A 225 -8.42 10.65 5.88
N SER A 226 -8.53 11.96 5.62
CA SER A 226 -9.52 12.84 6.28
C SER A 226 -10.53 13.42 5.30
N GLU A 227 -10.22 13.41 4.00
CA GLU A 227 -11.07 13.97 2.96
C GLU A 227 -11.23 13.00 1.78
N ARG A 228 -12.42 13.00 1.16
CA ARG A 228 -12.64 12.28 -0.10
C ARG A 228 -11.79 12.92 -1.19
N HIS A 229 -11.19 12.08 -2.03
CA HIS A 229 -10.31 12.50 -3.13
C HIS A 229 -9.09 13.33 -2.67
N GLN A 230 -8.66 13.16 -1.41
CA GLN A 230 -7.50 13.86 -0.84
C GLN A 230 -6.21 13.61 -1.65
N PHE A 231 -6.08 12.42 -2.24
CA PHE A 231 -4.92 12.05 -3.04
C PHE A 231 -5.32 11.73 -4.47
N THR A 232 -4.36 11.86 -5.38
CA THR A 232 -4.48 11.43 -6.77
C THR A 232 -3.35 10.46 -7.07
N VAL A 233 -3.66 9.37 -7.76
CA VAL A 233 -2.67 8.39 -8.24
C VAL A 233 -2.83 8.14 -9.74
N HIS A 234 -1.74 7.73 -10.39
CA HIS A 234 -1.65 7.37 -11.80
C HIS A 234 -1.22 5.91 -11.90
N PRO A 235 -2.12 4.96 -11.69
CA PRO A 235 -1.80 3.53 -11.54
C PRO A 235 -1.43 2.85 -12.86
N TRP A 236 -1.84 3.45 -14.00
CA TRP A 236 -1.73 2.84 -15.32
C TRP A 236 -0.45 3.24 -16.08
N MET A 237 0.30 4.23 -15.57
CA MET A 237 1.40 4.84 -16.33
C MET A 237 2.53 3.88 -16.70
N HIS A 238 2.75 2.84 -15.89
CA HIS A 238 3.89 1.93 -16.04
C HIS A 238 3.69 0.90 -17.15
N THR A 239 2.47 0.74 -17.65
CA THR A 239 2.15 -0.17 -18.75
C THR A 239 2.14 0.62 -20.06
N ASN A 240 2.80 0.09 -21.10
CA ASN A 240 2.95 0.75 -22.40
C ASN A 240 2.10 0.14 -23.51
N CYS A 241 1.31 -0.89 -23.20
CA CYS A 241 0.51 -1.62 -24.17
C CYS A 241 -0.99 -1.51 -23.84
N ASN A 242 -1.82 -1.66 -24.88
CA ASN A 242 -3.28 -1.72 -24.77
C ASN A 242 -3.95 -0.45 -24.20
N HIS A 243 -3.35 0.71 -24.43
CA HIS A 243 -3.99 2.00 -24.20
C HIS A 243 -4.52 2.56 -25.52
N LEU A 244 -5.78 3.01 -25.54
CA LEU A 244 -6.37 3.63 -26.73
C LEU A 244 -5.76 5.02 -26.97
N THR A 245 -5.46 5.74 -25.90
CA THR A 245 -4.84 7.07 -25.93
C THR A 245 -3.76 7.22 -24.85
N ASP A 246 -2.86 8.19 -25.04
CA ASP A 246 -1.88 8.57 -24.01
C ASP A 246 -2.56 9.05 -22.72
N ALA A 247 -3.72 9.70 -22.85
CA ALA A 247 -4.54 10.14 -21.72
C ALA A 247 -5.06 8.95 -20.89
N ASP A 248 -5.36 7.81 -21.52
CA ASP A 248 -5.78 6.60 -20.81
C ASP A 248 -4.63 6.00 -19.99
N GLN A 249 -3.41 6.00 -20.54
CA GLN A 249 -2.21 5.54 -19.85
C GLN A 249 -1.87 6.43 -18.65
N LEU A 250 -1.95 7.75 -18.83
CA LEU A 250 -1.55 8.74 -17.83
C LEU A 250 -2.73 9.25 -16.99
N ARG A 251 -3.85 8.54 -16.99
CA ARG A 251 -5.07 8.95 -16.31
C ARG A 251 -4.86 9.12 -14.80
N ALA A 252 -5.32 10.26 -14.29
CA ALA A 252 -5.37 10.55 -12.86
C ALA A 252 -6.58 9.86 -12.22
N VAL A 253 -6.37 9.26 -11.06
CA VAL A 253 -7.38 8.52 -10.30
C VAL A 253 -7.43 9.09 -8.87
N PRO A 254 -8.51 9.80 -8.49
CA PRO A 254 -8.65 10.34 -7.15
C PRO A 254 -9.01 9.25 -6.14
N VAL A 255 -8.38 9.28 -4.97
CA VAL A 255 -8.58 8.35 -3.85
C VAL A 255 -8.49 9.09 -2.49
N PRO A 256 -9.21 8.64 -1.44
CA PRO A 256 -10.27 7.63 -1.48
C PRO A 256 -11.62 8.20 -1.98
N ASP A 257 -12.48 7.38 -2.59
CA ASP A 257 -13.83 7.76 -3.05
C ASP A 257 -14.85 7.90 -1.91
N VAL A 258 -14.58 7.21 -0.81
CA VAL A 258 -15.36 7.18 0.43
C VAL A 258 -14.41 7.22 1.61
N LEU A 259 -14.82 7.86 2.71
CA LEU A 259 -14.03 7.82 3.93
C LEU A 259 -14.38 6.56 4.74
N PRO A 260 -13.39 5.78 5.22
CA PRO A 260 -13.64 4.59 6.04
C PRO A 260 -14.53 4.90 7.26
N GLY A 261 -14.27 6.02 7.94
CA GLY A 261 -15.03 6.44 9.12
C GLY A 261 -16.48 6.87 8.84
N GLU A 262 -16.85 7.16 7.58
CA GLU A 262 -18.24 7.44 7.21
C GLU A 262 -19.06 6.16 7.00
N LEU A 263 -18.39 5.02 6.73
CA LEU A 263 -19.05 3.77 6.40
C LEU A 263 -19.28 2.87 7.61
N VAL A 264 -18.36 2.87 8.58
CA VAL A 264 -18.43 1.99 9.75
C VAL A 264 -19.24 2.66 10.85
N ALA A 265 -20.27 1.97 11.35
CA ALA A 265 -21.26 2.53 12.28
C ALA A 265 -20.74 2.72 13.73
N GLY A 266 -19.60 2.15 14.08
CA GLY A 266 -19.01 2.35 15.41
C GLY A 266 -17.79 1.46 15.72
N PRO A 267 -17.21 1.66 16.92
CA PRO A 267 -15.89 1.15 17.28
C PRO A 267 -15.78 -0.35 17.44
N GLY A 268 -14.67 -0.88 16.93
CA GLY A 268 -14.25 -2.27 17.12
C GLY A 268 -14.83 -3.26 16.11
N LEU A 269 -15.49 -2.78 15.06
CA LEU A 269 -16.05 -3.64 14.00
C LEU A 269 -15.03 -4.02 12.93
N LEU A 270 -13.84 -3.42 12.92
CA LEU A 270 -12.80 -3.70 11.94
C LEU A 270 -11.43 -3.89 12.58
N SER A 271 -10.76 -4.99 12.25
CA SER A 271 -9.35 -5.21 12.58
C SER A 271 -8.59 -5.81 11.41
N MET A 272 -7.33 -5.42 11.24
CA MET A 272 -6.41 -6.02 10.26
C MET A 272 -5.26 -6.72 10.99
N ARG A 273 -4.96 -7.97 10.61
CA ARG A 273 -3.85 -8.75 11.19
C ARG A 273 -2.85 -9.23 10.14
N CYS A 274 -1.56 -9.14 10.49
CA CYS A 274 -0.50 -9.76 9.71
C CYS A 274 -0.46 -11.28 9.94
N THR A 275 -0.33 -12.07 8.87
CA THR A 275 -0.33 -13.54 8.91
C THR A 275 0.86 -14.15 9.67
N LEU A 276 1.91 -13.37 9.94
CA LEU A 276 3.16 -13.86 10.53
C LEU A 276 3.11 -14.07 12.06
N ARG A 277 2.13 -13.53 12.80
CA ARG A 277 1.93 -13.88 14.22
C ARG A 277 0.46 -13.94 14.63
N PRO A 278 0.09 -14.82 15.59
CA PRO A 278 -1.16 -14.71 16.35
C PRO A 278 -1.24 -13.45 17.22
N THR A 279 -0.08 -12.87 17.58
CA THR A 279 0.10 -11.79 18.58
C THR A 279 0.64 -10.46 18.05
N CYS A 280 1.22 -10.36 16.84
CA CYS A 280 1.70 -9.08 16.29
C CYS A 280 0.67 -8.38 15.38
N ALA A 281 0.63 -7.06 15.56
CA ALA A 281 -0.10 -6.05 14.81
C ALA A 281 -1.55 -6.43 14.46
N ALA A 282 -2.44 -6.30 15.44
CA ALA A 282 -3.72 -5.69 15.10
C ALA A 282 -3.40 -4.25 14.70
N PHE A 283 -3.45 -3.94 13.40
CA PHE A 283 -3.84 -2.59 13.01
C PHE A 283 -5.33 -2.51 13.38
N SER A 284 -5.58 -2.31 14.68
CA SER A 284 -6.92 -2.05 15.18
C SER A 284 -7.24 -0.66 14.68
N THR A 285 -8.14 -0.58 13.71
CA THR A 285 -8.74 0.68 13.33
C THR A 285 -9.51 1.16 14.56
N VAL A 286 -9.11 2.31 15.11
CA VAL A 286 -9.80 2.94 16.24
C VAL A 286 -10.91 3.80 15.66
N TRP A 287 -11.94 3.16 15.09
CA TRP A 287 -13.18 3.84 14.71
C TRP A 287 -14.36 2.92 14.90
#